data_AF-A0A0R0HWF4-F1
#
_entry.id   AF-A0A0R0HWF4-F1
#
_cell.length_a   1.000
_cell.length_b   1.000
_cell.length_c   1.000
_cell.angle_alpha   90.00
_cell.angle_beta   90.00
_cell.angle_gamma   90.00
#
_symmetry.space_group_name_H-M   'P 1'
#
loop_
_entity.id
_entity.type
_entity.pdbx_description
1 polymer ?
#
loop_
_entity_poly.entity_id
_entity_poly.type
_entity_poly.pdbx_seq_one_letter_code
_entity_poly.pdbx_strand_id
1 'polypeptide(L)'
;MDHRFSEGSNIILDCFSCLDPKNSFSKFDVDKLARLADIYHADFSDDDRGTIRDQLETYVLQVRRNASFSTCEDVQSLAMKMVQTEKHLVFPLVYKLIELALILPVSTASVERAFSAMKIIKSKLRNKINDVWFNDLMVCYTEREIFKSLDDIDIIRTFTAKKSRKGHLPRNFI
;
A
#
# COMPACT_ATOMS: atom_id res chain seq x y z
N MET A 1 -10.19 14.96 15.64
CA MET A 1 -10.34 14.11 14.44
C MET A 1 -9.81 12.69 14.71
N ASP A 2 -9.64 12.34 15.99
CA ASP A 2 -8.60 11.41 16.44
C ASP A 2 -9.15 10.04 16.87
N HIS A 3 -10.46 9.83 16.72
CA HIS A 3 -11.13 8.59 17.15
C HIS A 3 -11.21 7.53 16.04
N ARG A 4 -10.69 7.83 14.84
CA ARG A 4 -10.86 6.98 13.66
C ARG A 4 -9.79 5.91 13.53
N PHE A 5 -8.61 6.18 14.06
CA PHE A 5 -7.52 5.22 14.16
C PHE A 5 -7.63 4.53 15.52
N SER A 6 -7.66 3.21 15.51
CA SER A 6 -7.39 2.43 16.73
C SER A 6 -6.06 2.91 17.32
N GLU A 7 -5.91 2.85 18.64
CA GLU A 7 -4.67 3.22 19.34
C GLU A 7 -3.44 2.55 18.70
N GLY A 8 -3.60 1.31 18.19
CA GLY A 8 -2.58 0.57 17.43
C GLY A 8 -2.16 1.18 16.09
N SER A 9 -3.10 1.71 15.28
CA SER A 9 -2.76 2.32 13.97
C SER A 9 -1.94 3.60 14.11
N ASN A 10 -2.20 4.41 15.14
CA ASN A 10 -1.41 5.61 15.41
C ASN A 10 0.03 5.24 15.82
N ILE A 11 0.20 4.15 16.56
CA ILE A 11 1.51 3.63 16.97
C ILE A 11 2.34 3.21 15.74
N ILE A 12 1.73 2.48 14.79
CA ILE A 12 2.44 1.99 13.60
C ILE A 12 2.93 3.17 12.74
N LEU A 13 2.09 4.18 12.52
CA LEU A 13 2.47 5.37 11.76
C LEU A 13 3.58 6.18 12.44
N ASP A 14 3.54 6.29 13.77
CA ASP A 14 4.61 6.92 14.56
C ASP A 14 5.94 6.18 14.40
N CYS A 15 5.92 4.84 14.49
CA CYS A 15 7.10 4.01 14.25
C CYS A 15 7.68 4.20 12.84
N PHE A 16 6.86 4.18 11.78
CA PHE A 16 7.36 4.38 10.41
C PHE A 16 7.89 5.79 10.18
N SER A 17 7.40 6.80 10.91
CA SER A 17 7.91 8.17 10.82
C SER A 17 9.39 8.29 11.26
N CYS A 18 9.92 7.31 12.00
CA CYS A 18 11.32 7.23 12.40
C CYS A 18 12.28 6.90 11.23
N LEU A 19 11.76 6.42 10.09
CA LEU A 19 12.55 6.20 8.87
C LEU A 19 12.73 7.47 8.02
N ASP A 20 12.11 8.58 8.40
CA ASP A 20 12.15 9.84 7.65
C ASP A 20 13.61 10.36 7.56
N PRO A 21 14.21 10.49 6.36
CA PRO A 21 15.59 10.95 6.21
C PRO A 21 15.76 12.44 6.55
N LYS A 22 14.67 13.21 6.66
CA LYS A 22 14.72 14.66 6.95
C LYS A 22 15.54 14.99 8.19
N ASN A 23 16.25 16.11 8.10
CA ASN A 23 17.13 16.62 9.16
C ASN A 23 18.10 15.54 9.66
N SER A 24 18.71 14.79 8.73
CA SER A 24 19.63 13.70 9.03
C SER A 24 19.03 12.62 9.94
N PHE A 25 17.82 12.17 9.63
CA PHE A 25 17.08 11.18 10.41
C PHE A 25 16.83 11.65 11.85
N SER A 26 16.39 12.90 12.04
CA SER A 26 16.17 13.49 13.37
C SER A 26 15.16 12.74 14.25
N LYS A 27 14.20 12.02 13.63
CA LYS A 27 13.16 11.23 14.30
C LYS A 27 13.55 9.78 14.54
N PHE A 28 14.76 9.37 14.15
CA PHE A 28 15.18 7.97 14.21
C PHE A 28 15.19 7.46 15.65
N ASP A 29 14.51 6.34 15.85
CA ASP A 29 14.32 5.71 17.15
C ASP A 29 14.37 4.19 16.94
N VAL A 30 15.41 3.57 17.51
CA VAL A 30 15.68 2.13 17.36
C VAL A 30 14.58 1.31 18.01
N ASP A 31 14.08 1.72 19.18
CA ASP A 31 13.05 0.99 19.91
C ASP A 31 11.74 0.98 19.15
N LYS A 32 11.33 2.14 18.62
CA LYS A 32 10.11 2.25 17.81
C LYS A 32 10.20 1.44 16.52
N LEU A 33 11.35 1.45 15.84
CA LEU A 33 11.54 0.69 14.61
C LEU A 33 11.64 -0.82 14.86
N ALA A 34 12.34 -1.25 15.92
CA ALA A 34 12.42 -2.65 16.29
C ALA A 34 11.03 -3.22 16.65
N ARG A 35 10.17 -2.42 17.29
CA ARG A 35 8.78 -2.81 17.58
C ARG A 35 7.98 -3.15 16.33
N LEU A 36 8.31 -2.59 15.15
CA LEU A 36 7.64 -2.98 13.90
C LEU A 36 7.91 -4.45 13.57
N ALA A 37 9.11 -4.97 13.83
CA ALA A 37 9.41 -6.38 13.57
C ALA A 37 8.57 -7.32 14.46
N ASP A 38 8.23 -6.89 15.68
CA ASP A 38 7.31 -7.63 16.54
C ASP A 38 5.86 -7.57 16.05
N ILE A 39 5.42 -6.41 15.57
CA ILE A 39 4.06 -6.24 15.01
C ILE A 39 3.91 -7.10 13.74
N TYR A 40 4.91 -7.06 12.86
CA TYR A 40 4.99 -7.81 11.61
C TYR A 40 5.73 -9.16 11.78
N HIS A 41 5.53 -9.86 12.89
CA HIS A 41 6.21 -11.14 13.20
C HIS A 41 6.09 -12.23 12.13
N ALA A 42 5.14 -12.13 11.20
CA ALA A 42 5.03 -13.04 10.06
C ALA A 42 6.11 -12.76 8.97
N ASP A 43 6.59 -11.53 8.88
CA ASP A 43 7.58 -11.07 7.90
C ASP A 43 9.03 -11.12 8.44
N PHE A 44 9.19 -11.29 9.75
CA PHE A 44 10.47 -11.32 10.47
C PHE A 44 10.59 -12.60 11.31
N SER A 45 11.66 -13.36 11.08
CA SER A 45 11.97 -14.54 11.89
C SER A 45 12.36 -14.15 13.33
N ASP A 46 12.41 -15.14 14.23
CA ASP A 46 12.87 -14.93 15.61
C ASP A 46 14.31 -14.37 15.66
N ASP A 47 15.17 -14.83 14.76
CA ASP A 47 16.54 -14.35 14.60
C ASP A 47 16.58 -12.90 14.06
N ASP A 48 15.75 -12.59 13.07
CA ASP A 48 15.62 -11.22 12.55
C ASP A 48 15.22 -10.25 13.66
N ARG A 49 14.25 -10.63 14.50
CA ARG A 49 13.79 -9.79 15.63
C ARG A 49 14.86 -9.61 16.70
N GLY A 50 15.72 -10.63 16.90
CA GLY A 50 16.88 -10.54 17.79
C GLY A 50 17.99 -9.64 17.26
N THR A 51 18.18 -9.55 15.94
CA THR A 51 19.31 -8.86 15.30
C THR A 51 18.97 -7.48 14.73
N ILE A 52 17.69 -7.15 14.53
CA ILE A 52 17.27 -5.91 13.87
C ILE A 52 17.75 -4.65 14.59
N ARG A 53 17.84 -4.68 15.93
CA ARG A 53 18.30 -3.54 16.74
C ARG A 53 19.76 -3.18 16.40
N ASP A 54 20.64 -4.17 16.41
CA ASP A 54 22.05 -3.98 16.05
C ASP A 54 22.20 -3.48 14.61
N GLN A 55 21.36 -4.00 13.70
CA GLN A 55 21.36 -3.58 12.32
C GLN A 55 20.88 -2.12 12.16
N LEU A 56 19.83 -1.71 12.89
CA LEU A 56 19.31 -0.34 12.89
C LEU A 56 20.33 0.68 13.45
N GLU A 57 21.03 0.33 14.53
CA GLU A 57 22.08 1.16 15.12
C GLU A 57 23.25 1.35 14.16
N THR A 58 23.70 0.26 13.53
CA THR A 58 24.77 0.31 12.54
C THR A 58 24.34 1.09 11.29
N TYR A 59 23.10 0.88 10.84
CA TYR A 59 22.50 1.56 9.70
C TYR A 59 22.52 3.07 9.88
N VAL A 60 21.99 3.59 11.00
CA VAL A 60 21.87 5.04 11.19
C VAL A 60 23.24 5.71 11.27
N LEU A 61 24.23 5.06 11.88
CA LEU A 61 25.60 5.57 11.94
C LEU A 61 26.27 5.64 10.57
N GLN A 62 26.08 4.63 9.72
CA GLN A 62 26.66 4.60 8.38
C GLN A 62 25.95 5.55 7.41
N VAL A 63 24.62 5.57 7.44
CA VAL A 63 23.80 6.34 6.50
C VAL A 63 23.90 7.84 6.79
N ARG A 64 23.88 8.27 8.06
CA ARG A 64 24.07 9.69 8.42
C ARG A 64 25.41 10.27 7.98
N ARG A 65 26.46 9.45 7.93
CA ARG A 65 27.81 9.86 7.50
C ARG A 65 28.00 9.83 6.00
N ASN A 66 27.12 9.17 5.26
CA ASN A 66 27.25 9.01 3.83
C ASN A 66 26.52 10.16 3.11
N ALA A 67 27.30 11.04 2.47
CA ALA A 67 26.80 12.19 1.72
C ALA A 67 25.80 11.81 0.61
N SER A 68 25.79 10.55 0.14
CA SER A 68 24.79 10.09 -0.82
C SER A 68 23.36 10.21 -0.28
N PHE A 69 23.16 10.07 1.03
CA PHE A 69 21.83 10.07 1.63
C PHE A 69 21.37 11.46 2.11
N SER A 70 22.23 12.48 2.04
CA SER A 70 21.84 13.84 2.46
C SER A 70 20.82 14.48 1.52
N THR A 71 20.65 13.94 0.31
CA THR A 71 19.67 14.42 -0.68
C THR A 71 18.32 13.69 -0.57
N CYS A 72 18.17 12.72 0.33
CA CYS A 72 16.91 11.99 0.49
C CYS A 72 15.90 12.86 1.27
N GLU A 73 14.76 13.13 0.66
CA GLU A 73 13.70 13.98 1.25
C GLU A 73 12.55 13.16 1.85
N ASP A 74 12.44 11.90 1.45
CA ASP A 74 11.36 11.00 1.83
C ASP A 74 11.81 9.53 1.83
N VAL A 75 10.92 8.65 2.29
CA VAL A 75 11.18 7.21 2.37
C VAL A 75 11.37 6.60 0.97
N GLN A 76 10.75 7.16 -0.07
CA GLN A 76 10.88 6.66 -1.44
C GLN A 76 12.28 6.91 -2.01
N SER A 77 12.78 8.13 -1.90
CA SER A 77 14.15 8.52 -2.30
C SER A 77 15.20 7.79 -1.46
N LEU A 78 14.92 7.53 -0.18
CA LEU A 78 15.74 6.69 0.68
C LEU A 78 15.85 5.26 0.13
N ALA A 79 14.71 4.62 -0.18
CA ALA A 79 14.68 3.26 -0.72
C ALA A 79 15.47 3.16 -2.04
N MET A 80 15.24 4.10 -2.97
CA MET A 80 15.98 4.16 -4.23
C MET A 80 17.49 4.30 -4.00
N LYS A 81 17.90 5.15 -3.05
CA LYS A 81 19.32 5.34 -2.75
C LYS A 81 19.97 4.13 -2.09
N MET A 82 19.23 3.40 -1.24
CA MET A 82 19.72 2.14 -0.66
C MET A 82 19.97 1.06 -1.72
N VAL A 83 19.18 1.04 -2.80
CA VAL A 83 19.41 0.14 -3.93
C VAL A 83 20.64 0.57 -4.72
N GLN A 84 20.70 1.85 -5.12
CA GLN A 84 21.82 2.40 -5.90
C GLN A 84 23.19 2.24 -5.23
N THR A 85 23.22 2.28 -3.89
CA THR A 85 24.45 2.15 -3.09
C THR A 85 24.66 0.75 -2.52
N GLU A 86 23.84 -0.22 -2.94
CA GLU A 86 23.85 -1.61 -2.46
C GLU A 86 23.68 -1.77 -0.94
N LYS A 87 23.29 -0.70 -0.23
CA LYS A 87 23.06 -0.71 1.21
C LYS A 87 21.87 -1.57 1.64
N HIS A 88 20.94 -1.84 0.74
CA HIS A 88 19.87 -2.83 0.96
C HIS A 88 20.41 -4.26 1.18
N LEU A 89 21.55 -4.62 0.59
CA LEU A 89 22.19 -5.93 0.81
C LEU A 89 22.93 -5.99 2.15
N VAL A 90 23.45 -4.84 2.60
CA VAL A 90 24.16 -4.70 3.89
C VAL A 90 23.17 -4.62 5.06
N PHE A 91 22.02 -3.98 4.86
CA PHE A 91 20.99 -3.75 5.86
C PHE A 91 19.61 -4.31 5.43
N PRO A 92 19.50 -5.63 5.21
CA PRO A 92 18.30 -6.25 4.65
C PRO A 92 17.04 -6.08 5.52
N LEU A 93 17.16 -6.08 6.85
CA LEU A 93 16.03 -5.93 7.77
C LEU A 93 15.53 -4.49 7.80
N VAL A 94 16.44 -3.52 7.78
CA VAL A 94 16.07 -2.10 7.68
C VAL A 94 15.43 -1.82 6.32
N TYR A 95 15.95 -2.41 5.24
CA TYR A 95 15.34 -2.29 3.93
C TYR A 95 13.94 -2.91 3.89
N LYS A 96 13.73 -4.08 4.50
CA LYS A 96 12.40 -4.70 4.65
C LYS A 96 11.41 -3.79 5.39
N LEU A 97 11.84 -3.09 6.45
CA LEU A 97 11.00 -2.08 7.12
C LEU A 97 10.63 -0.92 6.17
N ILE A 98 11.57 -0.46 5.35
CA ILE A 98 11.32 0.59 4.36
C ILE A 98 10.33 0.11 3.28
N GLU A 99 10.46 -1.14 2.82
CA GLU A 99 9.51 -1.74 1.88
C GLU A 99 8.10 -1.80 2.48
N LEU A 100 7.96 -2.26 3.73
CA LEU A 100 6.68 -2.25 4.45
C LEU A 100 6.10 -0.83 4.53
N ALA A 101 6.92 0.17 4.84
CA ALA A 101 6.50 1.58 4.91
C ALA A 101 5.93 2.08 3.58
N LEU A 102 6.47 1.63 2.45
CA LEU A 102 6.03 2.01 1.10
C LEU A 102 4.79 1.24 0.64
N ILE A 103 4.62 -0.01 1.06
CA ILE A 103 3.50 -0.88 0.65
C ILE A 103 2.23 -0.58 1.46
N LEU A 104 2.36 -0.24 2.74
CA LEU A 104 1.22 -0.04 3.63
C LEU A 104 0.20 1.01 3.16
N PRO A 105 0.61 2.18 2.63
CA PRO A 105 -0.34 3.14 2.09
C PRO A 105 -1.20 2.56 0.96
N VAL A 106 -0.61 1.72 0.09
CA VAL A 106 -1.32 1.09 -1.04
C VAL A 106 -2.34 0.07 -0.57
N SER A 107 -1.94 -0.78 0.39
CA SER A 107 -2.83 -1.78 1.00
C SER A 107 -3.98 -1.11 1.76
N THR A 108 -3.66 -0.08 2.55
CA THR A 108 -4.65 0.65 3.35
C THR A 108 -5.64 1.39 2.45
N ALA A 109 -5.15 2.11 1.43
CA ALA A 109 -6.00 2.81 0.48
C ALA A 109 -6.95 1.87 -0.28
N SER A 110 -6.50 0.64 -0.59
CA SER A 110 -7.34 -0.36 -1.25
C SER A 110 -8.49 -0.82 -0.36
N VAL A 111 -8.22 -1.09 0.92
CA VAL A 111 -9.25 -1.43 1.91
C VAL A 111 -10.22 -0.25 2.12
N GLU A 112 -9.72 0.98 2.26
CA GLU A 112 -10.54 2.17 2.43
C GLU A 112 -11.44 2.44 1.20
N ARG A 113 -10.92 2.26 -0.01
CA ARG A 113 -11.71 2.35 -1.26
C ARG A 113 -12.85 1.35 -1.25
N ALA A 114 -12.61 0.10 -0.85
CA ALA A 114 -13.64 -0.92 -0.73
C ALA A 114 -14.72 -0.54 0.30
N PHE A 115 -14.33 -0.08 1.50
CA PHE A 115 -15.31 0.37 2.50
C PHE A 115 -16.11 1.60 2.03
N SER A 116 -15.48 2.53 1.29
CA SER A 116 -16.14 3.69 0.70
C SER A 116 -17.16 3.27 -0.37
N ALA A 117 -16.77 2.38 -1.29
CA ALA A 117 -17.65 1.80 -2.30
C ALA A 117 -18.86 1.11 -1.65
N MET A 118 -18.62 0.30 -0.61
CA MET A 118 -19.67 -0.37 0.15
C MET A 118 -20.67 0.63 0.74
N LYS A 119 -20.18 1.70 1.37
CA LYS A 119 -21.04 2.75 1.93
C LYS A 119 -21.90 3.40 0.86
N ILE A 120 -21.33 3.72 -0.31
CA ILE A 120 -22.05 4.35 -1.42
C ILE A 120 -23.14 3.42 -1.97
N ILE A 121 -22.80 2.15 -2.25
CA ILE A 121 -23.73 1.17 -2.81
C ILE A 121 -24.89 0.93 -1.83
N LYS A 122 -24.58 0.64 -0.56
CA LYS A 122 -25.61 0.39 0.47
C LYS A 122 -26.51 1.61 0.71
N SER A 123 -25.95 2.81 0.72
CA SER A 123 -26.72 4.05 0.89
C SER A 123 -27.65 4.33 -0.30
N LYS A 124 -27.22 4.05 -1.53
CA LYS A 124 -28.00 4.35 -2.74
C LYS A 124 -29.03 3.27 -3.08
N LEU A 125 -28.70 2.00 -2.92
CA LEU A 125 -29.56 0.87 -3.34
C LEU A 125 -30.48 0.34 -2.23
N ARG A 126 -30.43 0.90 -1.00
CA ARG A 126 -31.23 0.46 0.17
C ARG A 126 -31.22 -1.06 0.37
N ASN A 127 -30.08 -1.64 0.77
CA ASN A 127 -29.84 -2.98 1.37
C ASN A 127 -30.63 -4.23 0.90
N LYS A 128 -31.43 -4.20 -0.17
CA LYS A 128 -32.22 -5.37 -0.67
C LYS A 128 -31.62 -6.03 -1.92
N ILE A 129 -30.40 -5.64 -2.28
CA ILE A 129 -29.66 -6.23 -3.39
C ILE A 129 -29.19 -7.65 -3.02
N ASN A 130 -29.18 -8.58 -3.98
CA ASN A 130 -28.63 -9.91 -3.76
C ASN A 130 -27.09 -9.85 -3.65
N ASP A 131 -26.47 -10.83 -2.98
CA ASP A 131 -25.03 -10.79 -2.68
C ASP A 131 -24.16 -10.79 -3.95
N VAL A 132 -24.58 -11.51 -5.00
CA VAL A 132 -23.86 -11.56 -6.28
C VAL A 132 -23.80 -10.18 -6.94
N TRP A 133 -24.96 -9.53 -7.10
CA TRP A 133 -25.05 -8.21 -7.72
C TRP A 133 -24.36 -7.14 -6.86
N PHE A 134 -24.42 -7.27 -5.53
CA PHE A 134 -23.67 -6.38 -4.64
C PHE A 134 -22.16 -6.52 -4.85
N ASN A 135 -21.64 -7.75 -4.94
CA ASN A 135 -20.23 -8.01 -5.19
C ASN A 135 -19.78 -7.49 -6.56
N ASP A 136 -20.59 -7.68 -7.61
CA ASP A 136 -20.30 -7.14 -8.95
C ASP A 136 -20.20 -5.60 -8.90
N LEU A 137 -21.13 -4.93 -8.21
CA LEU A 137 -21.09 -3.47 -8.05
C LEU A 137 -19.88 -3.03 -7.22
N MET A 138 -19.50 -3.76 -6.17
CA MET A 138 -18.32 -3.45 -5.38
C MET A 138 -17.07 -3.40 -6.26
N VAL A 139 -16.87 -4.40 -7.11
CA VAL A 139 -15.74 -4.45 -8.06
C VAL A 139 -15.77 -3.26 -9.02
N CYS A 140 -16.93 -2.95 -9.60
CA CYS A 140 -17.10 -1.80 -10.50
C CYS A 140 -16.77 -0.46 -9.83
N TYR A 141 -17.06 -0.31 -8.53
CA TYR A 141 -16.80 0.92 -7.79
C TYR A 141 -15.36 1.01 -7.28
N THR A 142 -14.74 -0.09 -6.83
CA THR A 142 -13.33 -0.08 -6.37
C THR A 142 -12.36 0.14 -7.52
N GLU A 143 -12.65 -0.49 -8.66
CA GLU A 143 -11.84 -0.44 -9.88
C GLU A 143 -12.41 0.50 -10.94
N ARG A 144 -13.13 1.54 -10.50
CA ARG A 144 -13.85 2.45 -11.40
C ARG A 144 -12.95 3.06 -12.49
N GLU A 145 -11.69 3.35 -12.19
CA GLU A 145 -10.75 3.88 -13.18
C GLU A 145 -10.41 2.85 -14.27
N ILE A 146 -10.28 1.57 -13.90
CA ILE A 146 -10.11 0.48 -14.88
C ILE A 146 -11.37 0.37 -15.75
N PHE A 147 -12.56 0.37 -15.14
CA PHE A 147 -13.81 0.29 -15.90
C PHE A 147 -14.06 1.49 -16.81
N LYS A 148 -13.63 2.70 -16.43
CA LYS A 148 -13.67 3.89 -17.30
C LYS A 148 -12.71 3.81 -18.47
N SER A 149 -11.62 3.05 -18.35
CA SER A 149 -10.62 2.89 -19.42
C SER A 149 -11.04 1.88 -20.49
N LEU A 150 -12.10 1.11 -20.23
CA LEU A 150 -12.65 0.15 -21.19
C LEU A 150 -13.46 0.87 -22.26
N ASP A 151 -13.34 0.41 -23.51
CA ASP A 151 -14.14 0.91 -24.62
C ASP A 151 -15.55 0.30 -24.61
N ASP A 152 -16.56 1.15 -24.75
CA ASP A 152 -17.97 0.74 -24.74
C ASP A 152 -18.29 -0.20 -25.91
N ILE A 153 -17.66 -0.02 -27.08
CA ILE A 153 -17.88 -0.86 -28.26
C ILE A 153 -17.32 -2.26 -28.00
N ASP A 154 -16.13 -2.38 -27.42
CA ASP A 154 -15.54 -3.67 -27.04
C ASP A 154 -16.37 -4.41 -25.99
N ILE A 155 -16.92 -3.69 -25.00
CA ILE A 155 -17.88 -4.26 -24.02
C ILE A 155 -19.10 -4.79 -24.76
N ILE A 156 -19.73 -3.98 -25.61
CA ILE A 156 -20.93 -4.35 -26.37
C ILE A 156 -20.67 -5.58 -27.27
N ARG A 157 -19.53 -5.61 -27.97
CA ARG A 157 -19.12 -6.75 -28.80
C ARG A 157 -18.94 -8.02 -27.99
N THR A 158 -18.26 -7.92 -26.84
CA THR A 158 -18.03 -9.08 -25.93
C THR A 158 -19.35 -9.65 -25.40
N PHE A 159 -20.27 -8.79 -24.97
CA PHE A 159 -21.59 -9.24 -24.48
C PHE A 159 -22.47 -9.82 -25.58
N THR A 160 -22.37 -9.28 -26.80
CA THR A 160 -23.08 -9.81 -27.98
C THR A 160 -22.53 -11.17 -28.38
N ALA A 161 -21.20 -11.36 -28.37
CA ALA A 161 -20.59 -12.66 -28.67
C ALA A 161 -20.93 -13.73 -27.62
N LYS A 162 -21.03 -13.36 -26.34
CA LYS A 162 -21.36 -14.29 -25.24
C LYS A 162 -22.83 -14.76 -25.25
N LYS A 163 -23.72 -14.16 -26.03
CA LYS A 163 -25.10 -14.62 -26.12
C LYS A 163 -25.57 -14.80 -27.55
N SER A 164 -26.24 -15.92 -27.81
CA SER A 164 -27.14 -16.12 -28.95
C SER A 164 -28.44 -15.27 -28.84
N ARG A 165 -28.37 -14.02 -28.36
CA ARG A 165 -29.54 -13.13 -28.26
C ARG A 165 -29.85 -12.52 -29.63
N LYS A 166 -31.11 -12.61 -30.06
CA LYS A 166 -31.65 -12.18 -31.38
C LYS A 166 -31.68 -10.66 -31.63
N GLY A 167 -30.94 -9.85 -30.89
CA GLY A 167 -30.83 -8.41 -31.16
C GLY A 167 -29.61 -8.14 -32.03
N HIS A 168 -29.79 -7.81 -33.30
CA HIS A 168 -28.67 -7.30 -34.11
C HIS A 168 -28.29 -5.89 -33.61
N LEU A 169 -27.01 -5.69 -33.33
CA LEU A 169 -26.48 -4.35 -33.15
C LEU A 169 -26.58 -3.58 -34.48
N PRO A 170 -26.83 -2.26 -34.45
CA PRO A 170 -26.69 -1.43 -35.65
C PRO A 170 -25.30 -1.63 -36.28
N ARG A 171 -25.21 -1.60 -37.61
CA ARG A 171 -23.96 -1.85 -38.36
C ARG A 171 -22.77 -0.98 -37.91
N ASN A 172 -23.01 0.14 -37.26
CA ASN A 172 -21.97 1.06 -36.77
C ASN A 172 -21.16 0.49 -35.58
N PHE A 173 -21.58 -0.62 -34.98
CA PHE A 173 -20.89 -1.27 -33.85
C PHE A 173 -20.27 -2.64 -34.22
N ILE A 174 -20.42 -3.07 -35.47
CA ILE A 174 -19.84 -4.31 -36.02
C ILE A 174 -18.48 -3.99 -36.61
#